data_AF-A0A1Y4NXS0-F1
#
_entry.id   AF-A0A1Y4NXS0-F1
#
_cell.length_a   1.000
_cell.length_b   1.000
_cell.length_c   1.000
_cell.angle_alpha   90.00
_cell.angle_beta   90.00
_cell.angle_gamma   90.00
#
_symmetry.space_group_name_H-M   'P 1'
#
loop_
_entity.id
_entity.type
_entity.pdbx_description
1 polymer ?
#
loop_
_entity_poly.entity_id
_entity_poly.type
_entity_poly.pdbx_seq_one_letter_code
_entity_poly.pdbx_strand_id
1 'polypeptide(L)'
;MLGVLLSPDMAAELKIRYLEREFDIPMESNMGEEMNLMCNLSDYVEELGIKKGIEQGKEQLLTQQIMKKCAKGKSTAEIADDLEVDEATVRNIPEKNLVSNH
;
A
#
# COMPACT_ATOMS: atom_id res chain seq x y z
N MET A 1 -15.32 2.68 30.42
CA MET A 1 -13.90 2.62 30.01
C MET A 1 -13.70 1.88 28.69
N LEU A 2 -13.84 0.55 28.63
CA LEU A 2 -13.56 -0.23 27.39
C LEU A 2 -14.36 0.22 26.16
N GLY A 3 -15.62 0.62 26.35
CA GLY A 3 -16.44 1.18 25.26
C GLY A 3 -15.88 2.47 24.65
N VAL A 4 -15.16 3.30 25.42
CA VAL A 4 -14.46 4.50 24.91
C VAL A 4 -13.21 4.07 24.16
N LEU A 5 -12.39 3.22 24.78
CA LEU A 5 -11.11 2.77 24.23
C LEU A 5 -11.28 2.05 22.88
N LEU A 6 -12.26 1.16 22.77
CA LEU A 6 -12.47 0.32 21.59
C LEU A 6 -13.53 0.84 20.62
N SER A 7 -14.13 2.00 20.88
CA SER A 7 -15.13 2.57 19.95
C SER A 7 -14.48 2.96 18.61
N PRO A 8 -14.91 2.39 17.48
CA PRO A 8 -14.36 2.76 16.17
C PRO A 8 -14.75 4.18 15.75
N ASP A 9 -15.87 4.70 16.27
CA ASP A 9 -16.43 6.00 15.88
C ASP A 9 -15.84 7.18 16.67
N MET A 10 -14.95 6.90 17.64
CA MET A 10 -14.37 7.93 18.49
C MET A 10 -12.95 8.27 18.06
N ALA A 11 -12.68 9.54 17.81
CA ALA A 11 -11.32 10.02 17.52
C ALA A 11 -10.36 9.74 18.70
N ALA A 12 -9.10 9.46 18.39
CA ALA A 12 -8.07 9.18 19.40
C ALA A 12 -7.96 10.29 20.47
N GLU A 13 -8.00 11.55 20.05
CA GLU A 13 -7.98 12.72 20.94
C GLU A 13 -9.16 12.77 21.94
N LEU A 14 -10.33 12.26 21.53
CA LEU A 14 -11.47 12.14 22.43
C LEU A 14 -11.23 11.01 23.43
N LYS A 15 -10.73 9.86 22.97
CA LYS A 15 -10.39 8.72 23.84
C LYS A 15 -9.38 9.13 24.92
N ILE A 16 -8.30 9.83 24.53
CA ILE A 16 -7.29 10.37 25.44
C ILE A 16 -7.94 11.23 26.51
N ARG A 17 -8.77 12.22 26.11
CA ARG A 17 -9.46 13.11 27.07
C ARG A 17 -10.39 12.37 28.03
N TYR A 18 -11.15 11.39 27.54
CA TYR A 18 -12.04 10.59 28.39
C TYR A 18 -11.24 9.74 29.40
N LEU A 19 -10.13 9.13 28.96
CA LEU A 19 -9.26 8.37 29.85
C LEU A 19 -8.66 9.24 30.96
N GLU A 20 -8.18 10.44 30.62
CA GLU A 20 -7.65 11.39 31.60
C GLU A 20 -8.69 11.91 32.59
N ARG A 21 -9.85 12.34 32.09
CA ARG A 21 -10.80 13.15 32.89
C ARG A 21 -11.92 12.35 33.54
N GLU A 22 -12.42 11.31 32.86
CA GLU A 22 -13.59 10.55 33.32
C GLU A 22 -13.21 9.21 33.96
N PHE A 23 -12.01 8.71 33.66
CA PHE A 23 -11.48 7.47 34.23
C PHE A 23 -10.25 7.68 35.12
N ASP A 24 -9.78 8.93 35.29
CA ASP A 24 -8.59 9.30 36.07
C ASP A 24 -7.33 8.49 35.68
N ILE A 25 -7.20 8.13 34.40
CA ILE A 25 -6.03 7.43 33.84
C ILE A 25 -5.10 8.48 33.23
N PRO A 26 -3.91 8.74 33.81
CA PRO A 26 -3.00 9.76 33.29
C PRO A 26 -2.51 9.36 31.89
N MET A 27 -2.85 10.15 30.87
CA MET A 27 -2.37 9.93 29.50
C MET A 27 -1.06 10.71 29.32
N GLU A 28 0.03 10.10 29.76
CA GLU A 28 1.38 10.61 29.48
C GLU A 28 1.62 10.73 27.96
N SER A 29 2.55 11.58 27.53
CA SER A 29 2.80 11.88 26.10
C SER A 29 3.01 10.61 25.26
N ASN A 30 3.78 9.65 25.78
CA ASN A 30 4.03 8.36 25.13
C ASN A 30 2.73 7.54 24.98
N MET A 31 1.88 7.47 26.01
CA MET A 31 0.61 6.76 25.94
C MET A 31 -0.38 7.44 24.97
N GLY A 32 -0.38 8.76 24.92
CA GLY A 32 -1.16 9.53 23.94
C GLY A 32 -0.70 9.25 22.50
N GLU A 33 0.61 9.22 22.27
CA GLU A 33 1.21 8.87 20.97
C GLU A 33 0.90 7.43 20.55
N GLU A 34 1.03 6.46 21.46
CA GLU A 34 0.68 5.06 21.21
C GLU A 34 -0.82 4.88 20.90
N MET A 35 -1.69 5.60 21.61
CA MET A 35 -3.12 5.59 21.33
C MET A 35 -3.44 6.17 19.95
N ASN A 36 -2.81 7.28 19.58
CA ASN A 36 -2.96 7.87 18.25
C ASN A 36 -2.47 6.91 17.17
N LEU A 37 -1.31 6.28 17.37
CA LEU A 37 -0.79 5.28 16.43
C LEU A 37 -1.76 4.11 16.27
N MET A 38 -2.24 3.55 17.38
CA MET A 38 -3.17 2.43 17.37
C MET A 38 -4.47 2.75 16.62
N CYS A 39 -5.04 3.95 16.85
CA CYS A 39 -6.30 4.34 16.21
C CYS A 39 -6.14 4.54 14.70
N ASN A 40 -4.96 4.99 14.24
CA ASN A 40 -4.69 5.26 12.83
C ASN A 40 -3.95 4.11 12.12
N LEU A 41 -3.70 2.99 12.80
CA LEU A 41 -2.93 1.89 12.25
C LEU A 41 -3.64 1.23 11.07
N SER A 42 -4.97 1.09 11.12
CA SER A 42 -5.76 0.52 10.03
C SER A 42 -5.61 1.32 8.75
N ASP A 43 -5.75 2.64 8.86
CA ASP A 43 -5.72 3.57 7.73
C ASP A 43 -4.33 3.57 7.11
N TYR A 44 -3.29 3.60 7.94
CA TYR A 44 -1.90 3.47 7.48
C TYR A 44 -1.66 2.16 6.71
N VAL A 45 -2.16 1.03 7.23
CA VAL A 45 -2.01 -0.27 6.56
C VAL A 45 -2.81 -0.32 5.26
N GLU A 46 -4.02 0.24 5.24
CA GLU A 46 -4.87 0.32 4.04
C GLU A 46 -4.21 1.19 2.95
N GLU A 47 -3.73 2.39 3.30
CA GLU A 47 -3.02 3.27 2.38
C GLU A 47 -1.77 2.61 1.79
N LEU A 48 -0.97 1.95 2.63
CA LEU A 48 0.18 1.16 2.18
C LEU A 48 -0.24 0.02 1.25
N GLY A 49 -1.32 -0.69 1.58
CA GLY A 49 -1.86 -1.78 0.79
C GLY A 49 -2.31 -1.29 -0.60
N ILE A 50 -3.06 -0.20 -0.66
CA ILE A 50 -3.52 0.43 -1.90
C ILE A 50 -2.32 0.87 -2.75
N LYS A 51 -1.34 1.54 -2.14
CA LYS A 51 -0.14 1.99 -2.86
C LYS A 51 0.62 0.82 -3.49
N LYS A 52 0.87 -0.24 -2.71
CA LYS A 52 1.52 -1.47 -3.21
C LYS A 52 0.70 -2.15 -4.30
N GLY A 53 -0.62 -2.24 -4.13
CA GLY A 53 -1.51 -2.86 -5.11
C GLY A 53 -1.53 -2.10 -6.44
N ILE A 54 -1.53 -0.77 -6.41
CA ILE A 54 -1.45 0.08 -7.62
C ILE A 54 -0.12 -0.12 -8.33
N GLU A 55 0.99 -0.14 -7.59
CA GLU A 55 2.33 -0.37 -8.16
C GLU A 55 2.42 -1.74 -8.83
N GLN A 56 1.99 -2.80 -8.13
CA GLN A 56 1.92 -4.15 -8.68
C GLN A 56 1.01 -4.25 -9.91
N GLY A 57 -0.15 -3.59 -9.88
CA GLY A 57 -1.08 -3.56 -11.01
C GLY A 57 -0.48 -2.88 -12.25
N LYS A 58 0.27 -1.80 -12.07
CA LYS A 58 0.99 -1.12 -13.16
C LYS A 58 2.09 -2.01 -13.75
N GLU A 59 2.87 -2.69 -12.92
CA GLU A 59 3.91 -3.62 -13.39
C GLU A 59 3.31 -4.81 -14.16
N GLN A 60 2.21 -5.39 -13.65
CA GLN A 60 1.50 -6.48 -14.32
C GLN A 60 0.92 -6.03 -15.67
N LEU A 61 0.31 -4.84 -15.72
CA LEU A 61 -0.22 -4.30 -16.96
C LEU A 61 0.87 -4.07 -18.00
N LEU A 62 1.99 -3.45 -17.62
CA LEU A 62 3.14 -3.24 -18.50
C LEU A 62 3.66 -4.58 -19.06
N THR A 63 3.80 -5.56 -18.17
CA THR A 63 4.21 -6.92 -18.53
C THR A 63 3.27 -7.59 -19.54
N GLN A 64 1.96 -7.52 -19.30
CA GLN A 64 0.96 -8.06 -20.23
C GLN A 64 1.01 -7.36 -21.60
N GLN A 65 1.19 -6.03 -21.63
CA GLN A 65 1.29 -5.28 -22.87
C GLN A 65 2.53 -5.67 -23.68
N ILE A 66 3.69 -5.82 -23.03
CA ILE A 66 4.93 -6.26 -23.67
C ILE A 66 4.75 -7.67 -24.24
N MET A 67 4.27 -8.64 -23.45
CA MET A 67 4.03 -10.01 -23.91
C MET A 67 3.09 -10.05 -25.12
N LYS A 68 1.99 -9.27 -25.09
CA LYS A 68 1.03 -9.20 -26.19
C LYS A 68 1.63 -8.60 -27.47
N LYS A 69 2.53 -7.61 -27.34
CA LYS A 69 3.22 -7.01 -28.50
C LYS A 69 4.32 -7.93 -29.04
N CYS A 70 5.07 -8.61 -28.18
CA CYS A 70 6.03 -9.65 -28.58
C CYS A 70 5.33 -10.79 -29.34
N ALA A 71 4.17 -11.25 -28.86
CA ALA A 71 3.37 -12.28 -29.54
C ALA A 71 2.85 -11.83 -30.92
N LYS A 72 2.78 -10.52 -31.17
CA LYS A 72 2.45 -9.94 -32.48
C LYS A 72 3.69 -9.74 -33.38
N GLY A 73 4.87 -10.16 -32.93
CA GLY A 73 6.12 -10.06 -33.70
C GLY A 73 6.77 -8.68 -33.70
N LYS A 74 6.36 -7.76 -32.81
CA LYS A 74 7.02 -6.45 -32.69
C LYS A 74 8.42 -6.60 -32.11
N SER A 75 9.36 -5.82 -32.61
CA SER A 75 10.72 -5.75 -32.09
C SER A 75 10.79 -5.05 -30.73
N THR A 76 11.86 -5.29 -29.98
CA THR A 76 12.11 -4.66 -28.67
C THR A 76 12.09 -3.12 -28.77
N ALA A 77 12.69 -2.56 -29.82
CA ALA A 77 12.73 -1.11 -30.03
C ALA A 77 11.33 -0.53 -30.28
N GLU A 78 10.50 -1.18 -31.10
CA GLU A 78 9.11 -0.75 -31.34
C GLU A 78 8.24 -0.85 -30.08
N ILE A 79 8.47 -1.86 -29.22
CA ILE A 79 7.74 -2.01 -27.97
C ILE A 79 8.14 -0.95 -26.95
N ALA A 80 9.44 -0.66 -26.87
CA ALA A 80 9.99 0.37 -25.99
C ALA A 80 9.41 1.75 -26.36
N ASP A 81 9.41 2.09 -27.64
CA ASP A 81 8.82 3.32 -28.18
C ASP A 81 7.29 3.37 -27.93
N ASP A 82 6.56 2.31 -28.29
CA ASP A 82 5.09 2.20 -28.10
C ASP A 82 4.64 2.39 -26.64
N LEU A 83 5.48 2.02 -25.68
CA LEU A 83 5.16 2.00 -24.26
C LEU A 83 5.90 3.07 -23.46
N GLU A 84 6.69 3.92 -24.14
CA GLU A 84 7.50 4.98 -23.54
C GLU A 84 8.41 4.46 -22.40
N VAL A 85 9.02 3.28 -22.61
CA VAL A 85 9.98 2.66 -21.68
C VAL A 85 11.30 2.41 -22.39
N ASP A 86 12.36 2.15 -21.62
CA ASP A 86 13.64 1.76 -22.19
C ASP A 86 13.60 0.30 -22.69
N GLU A 87 14.43 -0.01 -23.70
CA GLU A 87 14.50 -1.37 -24.22
C GLU A 87 14.99 -2.41 -23.20
N ALA A 88 15.73 -2.01 -22.15
CA ALA A 88 16.17 -2.96 -21.13
C ALA A 88 14.98 -3.43 -20.28
N THR A 89 14.03 -2.54 -19.96
CA THR A 89 12.76 -2.89 -19.33
C THR A 89 11.99 -3.93 -20.15
N VAL A 90 11.93 -3.76 -21.48
CA VAL A 90 11.28 -4.73 -22.38
C VAL A 90 12.00 -6.09 -22.36
N ARG A 91 13.34 -6.09 -22.34
CA ARG A 91 14.17 -7.32 -22.31
C ARG A 91 14.10 -8.08 -20.99
N ASN A 92 13.88 -7.40 -19.87
CA ASN A 92 13.92 -8.01 -18.53
C ASN A 92 12.58 -8.64 -18.09
N ILE A 93 11.48 -8.33 -18.78
CA ILE A 93 10.13 -8.79 -18.42
C ILE A 93 9.84 -10.29 -18.70
N PRO A 94 10.40 -10.94 -19.74
CA PRO A 94 10.24 -12.38 -19.95
C PRO A 94 10.75 -13.23 -18.77
N GLU A 95 11.74 -12.76 -18.01
CA GLU A 95 12.39 -13.54 -16.95
C GLU A 95 11.61 -13.56 -15.63
N LYS A 96 10.86 -12.50 -15.32
CA LYS A 96 10.13 -12.39 -14.04
C LYS A 96 8.93 -13.32 -13.90
N ASN A 97 8.37 -13.84 -14.99
CA ASN A 97 7.18 -14.73 -14.95
C ASN A 97 7.50 -16.21 -14.76
N LEU A 98 8.78 -16.62 -14.77
CA LEU A 98 9.17 -18.01 -14.48
C LEU A 98 9.31 -18.30 -12.98
N VAL A 99 9.33 -17.26 -12.14
CA VAL A 99 9.69 -17.38 -10.71
C VAL A 99 8.49 -17.22 -9.76
N SER A 100 7.33 -16.78 -10.25
CA SER A 100 6.16 -16.46 -9.41
C SER A 100 5.11 -17.59 -9.33
N ASN A 101 5.44 -18.81 -9.78
CA ASN A 101 4.59 -20.01 -9.64
C ASN A 101 4.93 -20.83 -8.38
N HIS A 102 5.13 -20.18 -7.23
CA HIS A 102 5.29 -20.84 -5.93
C HIS A 102 4.43 -20.19 -4.86
#